data_AF-A0A5K1CNH0-F1
#
_entry.id   AF-A0A5K1CNH0-F1
#
_cell.length_a   1.000
_cell.length_b   1.000
_cell.length_c   1.000
_cell.angle_alpha   90.00
_cell.angle_beta   90.00
_cell.angle_gamma   90.00
#
_symmetry.space_group_name_H-M   'P 1'
#
loop_
_entity.id
_entity.type
_entity.pdbx_description
1 polymer ?
#
loop_
_entity_poly.entity_id
_entity_poly.type
_entity_poly.pdbx_seq_one_letter_code
_entity_poly.pdbx_strand_id
1 'polypeptide(L)' 'TSAVKVSDVRYMGLRGTSAADVSINLACSKSSPCTGVVFNDVNLAETTTGTTASSYCFSAQTTSQGAVQPALSCSS' A
#
# COMPACT_ATOMS: atom_id res chain seq x y z
N THR A 1 -5.15 11.49 -22.00
CA THR A 1 -5.34 11.45 -20.53
C THR A 1 -4.17 12.13 -19.87
N SER A 2 -4.40 13.12 -19.01
CA SER A 2 -3.32 13.76 -18.23
C SER A 2 -2.99 12.93 -16.99
N ALA A 3 -1.70 12.79 -16.66
CA ALA A 3 -1.29 12.13 -15.43
C ALA A 3 -1.51 13.06 -14.23
N VAL A 4 -2.08 12.51 -13.15
CA VAL A 4 -2.29 13.24 -11.89
C VAL A 4 -1.13 12.91 -10.95
N LYS A 5 -0.53 13.95 -10.36
CA LYS A 5 0.51 13.79 -9.35
C LYS A 5 -0.15 13.60 -7.97
N VAL A 6 0.19 12.49 -7.31
CA VAL A 6 -0.24 12.19 -5.94
C VAL A 6 0.99 12.20 -5.03
N SER A 7 0.94 12.97 -3.95
CA SER A 7 2.02 13.00 -2.96
C SER A 7 1.54 13.18 -1.53
N ASP A 8 2.42 12.87 -0.57
CA ASP A 8 2.26 13.16 0.86
C ASP A 8 1.03 12.50 1.51
N VAL A 9 0.75 11.26 1.08
CA VAL A 9 -0.37 10.45 1.58
C VAL A 9 0.07 9.63 2.78
N ARG A 10 -0.76 9.58 3.83
CA ARG A 10 -0.50 8.78 5.04
C ARG A 10 -1.66 7.83 5.33
N TYR A 11 -1.36 6.54 5.42
CA TYR A 11 -2.27 5.49 5.89
C TYR A 11 -1.86 5.09 7.29
N MET A 12 -2.74 5.27 8.29
CA MET A 12 -2.37 5.12 9.69
C MET A 12 -3.40 4.29 10.47
N GLY A 13 -2.92 3.32 11.25
CA GLY A 13 -3.75 2.58 12.21
C GLY A 13 -4.81 1.67 11.59
N LEU A 14 -4.66 1.30 10.31
CA LEU A 14 -5.63 0.47 9.61
C LEU A 14 -5.50 -0.98 10.07
N ARG A 15 -6.61 -1.58 10.54
CA ARG A 15 -6.64 -2.97 11.00
C ARG A 15 -7.90 -3.66 10.50
N GLY A 16 -7.77 -4.87 9.96
CA GLY A 16 -8.92 -5.64 9.52
C GLY A 16 -8.57 -6.76 8.55
N THR A 17 -9.57 -7.18 7.78
CA THR A 17 -9.42 -8.21 6.75
C THR A 17 -9.87 -7.71 5.39
N SER A 18 -9.28 -8.26 4.33
CA SER A 18 -9.63 -8.02 2.93
C SER A 18 -10.17 -9.31 2.32
N ALA A 19 -11.26 -9.24 1.55
CA ALA A 19 -11.73 -10.39 0.77
C ALA A 19 -10.90 -10.61 -0.51
N ALA A 20 -10.13 -9.60 -0.92
CA ALA A 20 -9.17 -9.71 -2.01
C ALA A 20 -7.81 -10.15 -1.45
N ASP A 21 -7.12 -11.03 -2.19
CA ASP A 21 -5.75 -11.45 -1.88
C ASP A 21 -4.80 -10.24 -1.86
N VAL A 22 -4.92 -9.34 -2.84
CA VAL A 22 -4.18 -8.06 -2.86
C VAL A 22 -4.94 -7.02 -2.03
N SER A 23 -4.61 -6.94 -0.74
CA SER A 23 -5.26 -5.99 0.19
C SER A 23 -4.75 -4.55 0.08
N ILE A 24 -3.55 -4.35 -0.46
CA ILE A 24 -2.96 -3.04 -0.76
C ILE A 24 -2.63 -2.98 -2.24
N ASN A 25 -3.26 -2.10 -3.00
CA ASN A 25 -3.00 -1.89 -4.43
C ASN A 25 -2.65 -0.42 -4.69
N LEU A 26 -1.36 -0.15 -4.90
CA LEU A 26 -0.83 1.19 -5.16
C LEU A 26 -0.30 1.30 -6.61
N ALA A 27 -1.20 1.55 -7.55
CA ALA A 27 -0.87 1.68 -8.97
C ALA A 27 -0.86 3.16 -9.42
N CYS A 28 0.33 3.73 -9.60
CA CYS A 28 0.53 5.11 -9.99
C CYS A 28 0.99 5.25 -11.46
N SER A 29 0.85 6.45 -12.03
CA SER A 29 1.29 6.69 -13.40
C SER A 29 2.81 6.61 -13.52
N LYS A 30 3.30 5.93 -14.57
CA LYS A 30 4.74 5.90 -14.89
C LYS A 30 5.31 7.30 -15.18
N SER A 31 4.50 8.19 -15.77
CA SER A 31 4.91 9.58 -16.08
C SER A 31 4.76 10.53 -14.90
N SER A 32 4.10 10.11 -13.82
CA SER A 32 3.95 10.89 -12.59
C SER A 32 3.88 9.95 -11.40
N PRO A 33 5.03 9.42 -10.94
CA PRO A 33 5.09 8.50 -9.81
C PRO A 33 4.50 9.09 -8.54
N CYS A 34 3.92 8.25 -7.69
CA CYS A 34 3.49 8.68 -6.36
C CYS A 34 4.71 8.84 -5.44
N THR A 35 4.74 9.91 -4.64
CA THR A 35 5.88 10.22 -3.76
C THR A 35 5.44 10.58 -2.36
N GLY A 36 6.22 10.20 -1.33
CA GLY A 36 5.87 10.53 0.06
C GLY A 36 4.65 9.77 0.59
N VAL A 37 4.43 8.53 0.11
CA VAL A 37 3.35 7.67 0.61
C VAL A 37 3.85 6.93 1.84
N VAL A 38 3.19 7.12 2.98
CA VAL A 38 3.60 6.53 4.27
C VAL A 38 2.52 5.57 4.78
N PHE A 39 2.93 4.37 5.18
CA PHE A 39 2.11 3.41 5.91
C PHE A 39 2.61 3.32 7.34
N ASN A 40 1.76 3.60 8.32
CA ASN A 40 2.10 3.53 9.73
C ASN A 40 1.12 2.65 10.49
N ASP A 41 1.61 1.58 11.12
CA ASP A 41 0.80 0.64 11.91
C ASP A 41 -0.45 0.13 11.14
N VAL A 42 -0.22 -0.46 9.96
CA VAL A 42 -1.25 -1.01 9.08
C VAL A 42 -1.18 -2.53 9.11
N ASN A 43 -2.28 -3.22 9.43
CA ASN A 43 -2.34 -4.68 9.48
C ASN A 43 -3.63 -5.20 8.82
N LEU A 44 -3.48 -5.73 7.60
CA LEU A 44 -4.55 -6.32 6.82
C LEU A 44 -4.26 -7.81 6.57
N ALA A 45 -5.21 -8.66 6.94
CA ALA A 45 -5.17 -10.09 6.66
C ALA A 45 -6.15 -10.46 5.55
N GLU A 46 -5.97 -11.60 4.90
CA GLU A 46 -6.94 -12.14 3.96
C GLU A 46 -8.10 -12.79 4.73
N THR A 47 -9.35 -12.55 4.29
CA THR A 47 -10.57 -12.90 5.04
C THR A 47 -10.83 -14.41 5.07
N THR A 48 -10.49 -15.13 4.01
CA THR A 48 -10.83 -16.54 3.79
C THR A 48 -9.87 -17.49 4.51
N THR A 49 -8.58 -17.17 4.48
CA THR A 49 -7.48 -17.97 4.99
C THR A 49 -6.96 -17.46 6.34
N GLY A 50 -7.26 -16.20 6.69
CA GLY A 50 -6.72 -15.54 7.87
C GLY A 50 -5.21 -15.28 7.79
N THR A 51 -4.57 -15.55 6.65
CA THR A 51 -3.13 -15.35 6.47
C THR A 51 -2.82 -13.90 6.10
N THR A 52 -1.53 -13.56 6.11
CA THR A 52 -1.06 -12.28 5.60
C THR A 52 -1.50 -12.12 4.14
N ALA A 53 -2.21 -11.04 3.83
CA ALA A 53 -2.60 -10.71 2.46
C ALA A 53 -1.35 -10.36 1.62
N SER A 54 -1.52 -10.04 0.34
CA SER A 54 -0.45 -9.55 -0.53
C SER A 54 -0.59 -8.05 -0.80
N SER A 55 0.50 -7.42 -1.27
CA SER A 55 0.49 -6.02 -1.72
C SER A 55 1.02 -5.90 -3.14
N TYR A 56 0.39 -5.04 -3.93
CA TYR A 56 0.84 -4.65 -5.26
C TYR A 56 1.21 -3.18 -5.26
N CYS A 57 2.31 -2.86 -5.93
CA CYS A 57 2.78 -1.50 -6.06
C CYS A 57 3.44 -1.26 -7.42
N PHE A 58 3.13 -0.12 -8.04
CA PHE A 58 3.66 0.29 -9.33
C PHE A 58 3.88 1.79 -9.38
N SER A 59 5.12 2.20 -9.72
CA SER A 59 5.50 3.60 -9.88
C SER A 59 5.20 4.47 -8.64
N ALA A 60 5.48 3.96 -7.44
CA ALA A 60 5.26 4.67 -6.19
C ALA A 60 6.46 4.52 -5.24
N GLN A 61 6.75 5.57 -4.50
CA GLN A 61 7.75 5.57 -3.42
C GLN A 61 7.02 5.52 -2.08
N THR A 62 7.21 4.43 -1.37
CA THR A 62 6.53 4.15 -0.10
C THR A 62 7.51 4.07 1.06
N THR A 63 7.07 4.48 2.24
CA THR A 63 7.79 4.30 3.50
C THR A 63 6.89 3.58 4.49
N SER A 64 7.41 2.54 5.13
CA SER A 64 6.74 1.86 6.25
C SER A 64 7.29 2.37 7.58
N GLN A 65 6.39 2.61 8.53
CA GLN A 65 6.67 2.96 9.92
C GLN A 65 5.86 2.03 10.83
N GLY A 66 6.44 1.57 11.93
CA GLY A 66 5.77 0.62 12.82
C GLY A 66 5.47 -0.73 12.15
N ALA A 67 4.42 -1.41 12.60
CA ALA A 67 4.04 -2.72 12.07
C ALA A 67 3.22 -2.58 10.78
N VAL A 68 3.76 -3.02 9.64
CA VAL A 68 3.06 -2.97 8.35
C VAL A 68 2.92 -4.37 7.75
N GLN A 69 1.69 -4.88 7.71
CA GLN A 69 1.27 -6.08 7.01
C GLN A 69 0.04 -5.80 6.13
N PRO A 70 0.04 -6.30 4.88
CA PRO A 70 1.12 -7.05 4.24
C PRO A 70 2.34 -6.21 3.92
N ALA A 71 3.50 -6.87 3.78
CA ALA A 71 4.75 -6.19 3.40
C ALA A 71 4.56 -5.48 2.06
N LEU A 72 4.99 -4.21 1.98
CA LEU A 72 4.88 -3.41 0.76
C LEU A 72 5.89 -3.91 -0.28
N SER A 73 5.41 -4.18 -1.50
CA SER A 73 6.24 -4.67 -2.60
C SER A 73 7.10 -3.57 -3.25
N CYS A 74 6.85 -2.29 -2.98
CA CYS A 74 7.74 -1.21 -3.35
C CYS A 74 8.77 -0.95 -2.25
N SER A 75 10.05 -1.08 -2.59
CA SER A 75 11.17 -0.55 -1.81
C SER A 75 11.47 0.88 -2.26
N SER A 76 11.73 1.77 -1.30
CA SER A 76 12.28 3.12 -1.52
C SER A 76 13.58 3.10 -2.31
#